data_AF-A0AAW0J9K7-F1
#
_entry.id   AF-A0AAW0J9K7-F1
#
_cell.length_a   1.000
_cell.length_b   1.000
_cell.length_c   1.000
_cell.angle_alpha   90.00
_cell.angle_beta   90.00
_cell.angle_gamma   90.00
#
_symmetry.space_group_name_H-M   'P 1'
#
loop_
_entity.id
_entity.type
_entity.pdbx_description
1 polymer ?
#
loop_
_entity_poly.entity_id
_entity_poly.type
_entity_poly.pdbx_seq_one_letter_code
_entity_poly.pdbx_strand_id
1 'polypeptide(L)'
;MYWDSESATSEYYIYMHFAEVEQLKPNQSRSINITLNGNYWWSISSPLYLYTTTVCSQSALEIAQTYNFKLFKTEGSTLPPIINAIEIYSLTYELKRNWEGDPCLPQAYSWAGLHCSYDSINPPRITSLNLSASGLTGVISADISNLMMLQYLDLSDNSLTGSIPKFLSQLQYLRVLNLERNQLTGSVPADLIERSNNGTLLLRVDKNSNLCGSGSCKKKNNIVIPISVILLFIVAAVMWGLWRYQKYKNKETKSNIQTKSLESIDPMQRQFTYADLVRITNNFETVLGKGGSGQVYQGCIDDTQVAVKVLSLSSVQGYQQFQAEASNYVRVLISWVGKQGLI
;
A
#
# COMPACT_ATOMS: atom_id res chain seq x y z
N MET A 1 12.18 5.76 -41.87
CA MET A 1 11.70 5.16 -40.62
C MET A 1 11.38 6.30 -39.68
N TYR A 2 10.24 6.23 -38.99
CA TYR A 2 9.88 7.18 -37.94
C TYR A 2 9.99 6.46 -36.60
N TRP A 3 10.54 7.15 -35.60
CA TRP A 3 10.59 6.67 -34.23
C TRP A 3 10.11 7.78 -33.30
N ASP A 4 9.07 7.49 -32.51
CA ASP A 4 8.51 8.42 -31.55
C ASP A 4 9.22 8.23 -30.19
N SER A 5 9.65 9.34 -29.59
CA SER A 5 10.32 9.30 -28.30
C SER A 5 9.32 9.06 -27.17
N GLU A 6 9.70 8.23 -26.20
CA GLU A 6 8.85 7.92 -25.04
C GLU A 6 8.78 9.08 -24.04
N SER A 7 9.82 9.91 -24.02
CA SER A 7 9.95 11.08 -23.16
C SER A 7 10.67 12.22 -23.88
N ALA A 8 10.12 13.43 -23.74
CA ALA A 8 10.71 14.66 -24.25
C ALA A 8 11.91 15.17 -23.42
N THR A 9 12.24 14.51 -22.31
CA THR A 9 13.34 14.91 -21.41
C THR A 9 14.51 13.92 -21.38
N SER A 10 14.37 12.75 -22.01
CA SER A 10 15.44 11.76 -22.06
C SER A 10 16.46 12.11 -23.14
N GLU A 11 17.72 11.82 -22.86
CA GLU A 11 18.77 11.86 -23.88
C GLU A 11 18.74 10.56 -24.67
N TYR A 12 18.82 10.63 -25.99
CA TYR A 12 18.83 9.43 -26.85
C TYR A 12 20.13 9.32 -27.62
N TYR A 13 20.65 8.11 -27.71
CA TYR A 13 21.82 7.74 -28.49
C TYR A 13 21.43 6.63 -29.46
N ILE A 14 21.88 6.73 -30.70
CA ILE A 14 21.52 5.77 -31.74
C ILE A 14 22.75 5.08 -32.29
N TYR A 15 22.61 3.78 -32.53
CA TYR A 15 23.59 2.92 -33.18
C TYR A 15 22.89 2.22 -34.35
N MET A 16 23.49 2.32 -35.53
CA MET A 16 23.01 1.66 -36.73
C MET A 16 24.07 0.73 -37.25
N HIS A 17 23.68 -0.53 -37.51
CA HIS A 17 24.58 -1.61 -37.88
C HIS A 17 24.36 -2.04 -39.32
N PHE A 18 25.45 -2.14 -40.08
CA PHE A 18 25.46 -2.45 -41.50
C PHE A 18 26.47 -3.55 -41.80
N ALA A 19 26.05 -4.60 -42.49
CA ALA A 19 26.92 -5.68 -42.95
C ALA A 19 26.37 -6.22 -44.27
N GLU A 20 27.25 -6.48 -45.24
CA GLU A 20 26.83 -7.21 -46.44
C GLU A 20 26.61 -8.68 -46.06
N VAL A 21 25.41 -9.18 -46.35
CA VAL A 21 25.02 -10.58 -46.11
C VAL A 21 25.44 -11.50 -47.26
N GLU A 22 25.82 -10.92 -48.40
CA GLU A 22 26.29 -11.60 -49.60
C GLU A 22 27.56 -10.92 -50.13
N GLN A 23 28.46 -11.69 -50.73
CA GLN A 23 29.67 -11.14 -51.32
C GLN A 23 29.32 -10.41 -52.62
N LEU A 24 29.61 -9.11 -52.68
CA LEU A 24 29.31 -8.27 -53.84
C LEU A 24 30.17 -8.68 -55.05
N LYS A 25 29.57 -8.66 -56.25
CA LYS A 25 30.31 -8.79 -57.51
C LYS A 25 31.23 -7.59 -57.72
N PRO A 26 32.31 -7.70 -58.53
CA PRO A 26 33.25 -6.58 -58.74
C PRO A 26 32.64 -5.28 -59.28
N ASN A 27 31.50 -5.36 -59.96
CA ASN A 27 30.74 -4.20 -60.47
C ASN A 27 29.62 -3.73 -59.52
N GLN A 28 29.49 -4.38 -58.37
CA GLN A 28 28.49 -4.05 -57.37
C GLN A 28 29.13 -3.25 -56.23
N SER A 29 28.44 -2.19 -55.83
CA SER A 29 28.84 -1.33 -54.73
C SER A 29 27.59 -0.89 -53.98
N ARG A 30 27.73 -0.73 -52.66
CA ARG A 30 26.69 -0.16 -51.83
C ARG A 30 27.24 1.04 -51.08
N SER A 31 26.67 2.21 -51.36
CA SER A 31 26.99 3.43 -50.66
C SER A 31 25.69 4.13 -50.28
N ILE A 32 25.61 4.53 -49.01
CA ILE A 32 24.39 4.86 -48.28
C ILE A 32 24.59 6.21 -47.61
N ASN A 33 23.70 7.15 -47.86
CA ASN A 33 23.58 8.38 -47.08
C ASN A 33 22.42 8.25 -46.09
N ILE A 34 22.62 8.81 -44.90
CA ILE A 34 21.67 8.78 -43.80
C ILE A 34 21.34 10.21 -43.42
N THR A 35 20.05 10.54 -43.36
CA THR A 35 19.55 11.80 -42.82
C THR A 35 18.74 11.56 -41.56
N LEU A 36 18.85 12.49 -40.62
CA LEU A 36 18.06 12.57 -39.40
C LEU A 36 17.28 13.88 -39.41
N ASN A 37 15.95 13.80 -39.31
CA ASN A 37 15.05 14.95 -39.34
C ASN A 37 15.24 15.86 -40.56
N GLY A 38 15.66 15.27 -41.69
CA GLY A 38 15.94 15.99 -42.94
C GLY A 38 17.36 16.53 -43.06
N ASN A 39 18.14 16.54 -41.98
CA ASN A 39 19.53 16.98 -41.99
C ASN A 39 20.47 15.80 -42.31
N TYR A 40 21.55 16.07 -43.05
CA TYR A 40 22.59 15.07 -43.29
C TYR A 40 23.20 14.63 -41.95
N TRP A 41 23.23 13.32 -41.70
CA TRP A 41 23.76 12.76 -40.47
C TRP A 41 25.05 11.99 -40.71
N TRP A 42 25.05 11.05 -41.65
CA TRP A 42 26.23 10.23 -41.93
C TRP A 42 26.21 9.63 -43.34
N SER A 43 27.35 9.07 -43.77
CA SER A 43 27.46 8.28 -45.00
C SER A 43 28.34 7.05 -44.79
N ILE A 44 27.98 5.95 -45.44
CA ILE A 44 28.69 4.67 -45.39
C ILE A 44 28.95 4.21 -46.81
N SER A 45 30.16 3.74 -47.07
CA SER A 45 30.51 3.12 -48.34
C SER A 45 31.07 1.73 -48.12
N SER A 46 30.55 0.77 -48.89
CA SER A 46 31.00 -0.62 -48.93
C SER A 46 31.05 -1.30 -47.55
N PRO A 47 29.89 -1.55 -46.89
CA PRO A 47 29.86 -2.41 -45.72
C PRO A 47 30.54 -3.75 -46.01
N LEU A 48 31.26 -4.30 -45.03
CA LEU A 48 32.05 -5.50 -45.25
C LEU A 48 31.17 -6.75 -45.26
N TYR A 49 31.55 -7.75 -46.06
CA TYR A 49 30.86 -9.04 -46.12
C TYR A 49 31.03 -9.80 -44.80
N LEU A 50 29.91 -10.07 -44.12
CA LEU A 50 29.85 -10.70 -42.80
C LEU A 50 30.60 -9.97 -41.67
N TYR A 51 30.95 -8.69 -41.85
CA TYR A 51 31.50 -7.85 -40.79
C TYR A 51 30.65 -6.59 -40.62
N THR A 52 30.33 -6.27 -39.38
CA THR A 52 29.47 -5.14 -39.04
C THR A 52 30.25 -3.83 -39.00
N THR A 53 29.84 -2.88 -39.83
CA THR A 53 30.14 -1.46 -39.69
C THR A 53 29.05 -0.82 -38.85
N THR A 54 29.42 -0.16 -37.75
CA THR A 54 28.48 0.53 -36.86
C THR A 54 28.66 2.04 -36.98
N VAL A 55 27.56 2.76 -37.17
CA VAL A 55 27.52 4.22 -37.10
C VAL A 55 26.76 4.62 -35.85
N CYS A 56 27.33 5.49 -35.04
CA CYS A 56 26.74 5.93 -33.78
C CYS A 56 26.71 7.45 -33.65
N SER A 57 25.75 7.97 -32.89
CA SER A 57 25.72 9.38 -32.51
C SER A 57 26.81 9.67 -31.48
N GLN A 58 27.67 10.65 -31.76
CA GLN A 58 28.76 11.06 -30.85
C GLN A 58 28.25 11.88 -29.64
N SER A 59 27.05 12.44 -29.75
CA SER A 59 26.36 13.19 -28.70
C SER A 59 24.89 12.76 -28.64
N ALA A 60 24.21 13.14 -27.57
CA ALA A 60 22.76 12.99 -27.48
C ALA A 60 22.08 13.65 -28.69
N LEU A 61 21.05 12.98 -29.22
CA LEU A 61 20.23 13.54 -30.30
C LEU A 61 19.47 14.77 -29.81
N GLU A 62 19.28 15.75 -30.69
CA GLU A 62 18.45 16.92 -30.38
C GLU A 62 17.04 16.49 -29.98
N ILE A 63 16.47 17.15 -28.96
CA ILE A 63 15.17 16.78 -28.41
C ILE A 63 14.08 16.96 -29.48
N ALA A 64 13.41 15.85 -29.82
CA ALA A 64 12.28 15.83 -30.74
C ALA A 64 11.23 14.80 -30.27
N GLN A 65 9.95 15.06 -30.58
CA GLN A 65 8.87 14.10 -30.34
C GLN A 65 8.95 12.90 -31.28
N THR A 66 9.40 13.15 -32.52
CA THR A 66 9.55 12.12 -33.55
C THR A 66 10.85 12.32 -34.28
N TYR A 67 11.63 11.24 -34.42
CA TYR A 67 12.84 11.20 -35.21
C TYR A 67 12.57 10.53 -36.56
N ASN A 68 12.94 11.20 -37.65
CA ASN A 68 12.81 10.69 -39.01
C ASN A 68 14.18 10.31 -39.57
N PHE A 69 14.44 9.02 -39.66
CA PHE A 69 15.64 8.47 -40.28
C PHE A 69 15.34 8.08 -41.73
N LYS A 70 16.11 8.62 -42.68
CA LYS A 70 16.04 8.20 -44.08
C LYS A 70 17.40 7.72 -44.56
N LEU A 71 17.38 6.53 -45.17
CA LEU A 71 18.54 5.96 -45.84
C LEU A 71 18.27 6.03 -47.33
N PHE A 72 19.22 6.56 -48.09
CA PHE A 72 19.14 6.63 -49.53
C PHE A 72 20.46 6.29 -50.19
N LYS A 73 20.35 5.78 -51.41
CA LYS A 73 21.45 5.36 -52.24
C LYS A 73 22.23 6.59 -52.73
N THR A 74 23.57 6.55 -52.68
CA THR A 74 24.40 7.60 -53.30
C THR A 74 24.50 7.41 -54.82
N GLU A 75 24.86 8.46 -55.54
CA GLU A 75 24.92 8.47 -57.01
C GLU A 75 25.87 7.38 -57.57
N GLY A 76 26.99 7.11 -56.89
CA GLY A 76 27.96 6.08 -57.30
C GLY A 76 27.68 4.66 -56.82
N SER A 77 26.63 4.45 -56.03
CA SER A 77 26.23 3.11 -55.59
C SER A 77 25.52 2.38 -56.74
N THR A 78 25.64 1.06 -56.82
CA THR A 78 24.81 0.26 -57.75
C THR A 78 23.64 -0.42 -57.04
N LEU A 79 23.80 -0.72 -55.75
CA LEU A 79 22.80 -1.40 -54.93
C LEU A 79 21.99 -0.43 -54.05
N PRO A 80 20.75 -0.79 -53.65
CA PRO A 80 19.93 0.01 -52.73
C PRO A 80 20.53 0.06 -51.31
N PRO A 81 20.06 0.92 -50.41
CA PRO A 81 20.51 0.89 -49.01
C PRO A 81 20.08 -0.40 -48.30
N ILE A 82 20.86 -0.80 -47.30
CA ILE A 82 20.50 -1.86 -46.35
C ILE A 82 20.66 -1.32 -44.93
N ILE A 83 20.03 -1.98 -43.97
CA ILE A 83 20.30 -1.81 -42.56
C ILE A 83 20.02 -3.15 -41.87
N ASN A 84 20.92 -3.59 -41.01
CA ASN A 84 20.81 -4.90 -40.37
C ASN A 84 20.14 -4.78 -38.99
N ALA A 85 20.54 -3.77 -38.21
CA ALA A 85 19.95 -3.48 -36.91
C ALA A 85 20.03 -1.98 -36.58
N ILE A 86 19.11 -1.53 -35.73
CA ILE A 86 19.13 -0.22 -35.10
C ILE A 86 18.94 -0.44 -33.61
N GLU A 87 19.81 0.17 -32.82
CA GLU A 87 19.69 0.23 -31.37
C GLU A 87 19.52 1.69 -30.97
N ILE A 88 18.49 1.97 -30.19
CA ILE A 88 18.23 3.30 -29.62
C ILE A 88 18.32 3.15 -28.12
N TYR A 89 19.33 3.78 -27.53
CA TYR A 89 19.52 3.82 -26.09
C TYR A 89 18.94 5.12 -25.56
N SER A 90 17.97 5.02 -24.64
CA SER A 90 17.54 6.14 -23.84
C SER A 90 18.36 6.19 -22.56
N LEU A 91 19.00 7.32 -22.31
CA LEU A 91 19.48 7.68 -20.99
C LEU A 91 18.34 8.42 -20.30
N THR A 92 17.44 7.63 -19.73
CA THR A 92 16.47 8.10 -18.77
C THR A 92 17.19 8.14 -17.42
N TYR A 93 17.42 9.32 -16.87
CA TYR A 93 17.82 9.44 -15.48
C TYR A 93 16.65 9.02 -14.60
N GLU A 94 16.41 7.72 -14.46
CA GLU A 94 15.69 7.18 -13.32
C GLU A 94 16.59 7.45 -12.12
N LEU A 95 16.35 8.57 -11.42
CA LEU A 95 17.08 8.92 -10.19
C LEU A 95 16.77 7.87 -9.12
N LYS A 96 17.48 6.74 -9.16
CA LYS A 96 17.93 6.05 -7.95
C LYS A 96 18.75 7.12 -7.22
N ARG A 97 18.15 7.72 -6.18
CA ARG A 97 18.66 8.90 -5.45
C ARG A 97 20.18 9.03 -5.54
N ASN A 98 20.68 10.13 -6.09
CA ASN A 98 22.10 10.43 -6.28
C ASN A 98 22.81 10.82 -4.97
N TRP A 99 22.53 10.09 -3.89
CA TRP A 99 22.98 10.38 -2.53
C TRP A 99 24.36 9.81 -2.25
N GLU A 100 25.33 10.21 -3.07
CA GLU A 100 26.73 9.87 -2.91
C GLU A 100 27.56 11.15 -2.94
N GLY A 101 28.57 11.26 -2.08
CA GLY A 101 29.44 12.44 -2.00
C GLY A 101 28.83 13.62 -1.25
N ASP A 102 29.19 14.84 -1.67
CA ASP A 102 28.69 16.07 -1.05
C ASP A 102 27.25 16.35 -1.48
N PRO A 103 26.31 16.62 -0.55
CA PRO A 103 24.91 16.80 -0.87
C PRO A 103 24.58 18.07 -1.68
N CYS A 104 25.42 19.11 -1.59
CA CYS A 104 25.16 20.42 -2.19
C CYS A 104 26.14 20.79 -3.31
N LEU A 105 27.31 20.14 -3.37
CA LEU A 105 28.37 20.48 -4.30
C LEU A 105 28.76 19.32 -5.22
N PRO A 106 28.99 19.60 -6.51
CA PRO A 106 28.70 20.86 -7.23
C PRO A 106 27.18 21.14 -7.36
N GLN A 107 26.78 22.41 -7.43
CA GLN A 107 25.36 22.82 -7.47
C GLN A 107 24.54 22.12 -8.57
N ALA A 108 25.16 21.90 -9.74
CA ALA A 108 24.52 21.20 -10.86
C ALA A 108 24.17 19.72 -10.57
N TYR A 109 24.77 19.13 -9.53
CA TYR A 109 24.64 17.72 -9.18
C TYR A 109 24.22 17.54 -7.71
N SER A 110 23.59 18.55 -7.10
CA SER A 110 23.05 18.42 -5.74
C SER A 110 22.10 17.23 -5.62
N TRP A 111 22.04 16.65 -4.43
CA TRP A 111 21.22 15.46 -4.19
C TRP A 111 19.75 15.73 -4.50
N ALA A 112 19.11 14.76 -5.16
CA ALA A 112 17.71 14.80 -5.50
C ALA A 112 16.87 14.83 -4.22
N GLY A 113 15.84 15.67 -4.23
CA GLY A 113 14.91 15.85 -3.11
C GLY A 113 15.42 16.79 -2.02
N LEU A 114 16.58 17.42 -2.15
CA LEU A 114 17.00 18.50 -1.26
C LEU A 114 17.21 19.82 -2.00
N HIS A 115 17.21 20.91 -1.25
CA HIS A 115 17.59 22.23 -1.71
C HIS A 115 18.61 22.81 -0.75
N CYS A 116 19.70 23.37 -1.30
CA CYS A 116 20.72 24.03 -0.51
C CYS A 116 20.66 25.56 -0.71
N SER A 117 21.06 26.30 0.32
CA SER A 117 21.36 27.72 0.17
C SER A 117 22.68 27.90 -0.56
N TYR A 118 22.72 28.81 -1.53
CA TYR A 118 23.95 29.21 -2.21
C TYR A 118 24.15 30.71 -1.95
N ASP A 119 25.16 31.03 -1.16
CA ASP A 119 25.58 32.39 -0.87
C ASP A 119 27.06 32.50 -1.28
N SER A 120 27.45 33.61 -1.90
CA SER A 120 28.82 33.85 -2.33
C SER A 120 29.83 33.90 -1.16
N ILE A 121 29.34 34.07 0.07
CA ILE A 121 30.16 34.23 1.27
C ILE A 121 30.17 32.97 2.13
N ASN A 122 29.05 32.24 2.18
CA ASN A 122 28.86 31.13 3.09
C ASN A 122 28.81 29.78 2.36
N PRO A 123 29.43 28.72 2.92
CA PRO A 123 29.34 27.39 2.35
C PRO A 123 27.89 26.91 2.29
N PRO A 124 27.51 26.10 1.28
CA PRO A 124 26.14 25.64 1.13
C PRO A 124 25.60 24.92 2.38
N ARG A 125 24.31 25.11 2.64
CA ARG A 125 23.60 24.47 3.75
C ARG A 125 22.27 23.93 3.24
N ILE A 126 21.89 22.74 3.69
CA ILE A 126 20.59 22.16 3.34
C ILE A 126 19.49 22.99 4.01
N THR A 127 18.58 23.54 3.22
CA THR A 127 17.44 24.35 3.69
C THR A 127 16.10 23.67 3.43
N SER A 128 16.02 22.75 2.47
CA SER A 128 14.82 21.96 2.20
C SER A 128 15.17 20.50 2.03
N LEU A 129 14.34 19.62 2.58
CA LEU A 129 14.42 18.18 2.38
C LEU A 129 13.00 17.65 2.13
N ASN A 130 12.74 17.19 0.91
CA ASN A 130 11.51 16.55 0.49
C ASN A 130 11.78 15.07 0.20
N LEU A 131 11.26 14.22 1.08
CA LEU A 131 11.29 12.76 0.96
C LEU A 131 9.88 12.21 1.01
N SER A 132 8.90 12.98 0.53
CA SER A 132 7.53 12.48 0.39
C SER A 132 7.47 11.28 -0.56
N ALA A 133 6.50 10.39 -0.35
CA ALA A 133 6.21 9.26 -1.26
C ALA A 133 7.44 8.40 -1.62
N SER A 134 8.35 8.22 -0.67
CA SER A 134 9.69 7.67 -0.92
C SER A 134 9.88 6.23 -0.43
N GLY A 135 8.81 5.60 0.06
CA GLY A 135 8.86 4.24 0.60
C GLY A 135 9.71 4.12 1.87
N LEU A 136 9.94 5.22 2.60
CA LEU A 136 10.75 5.19 3.83
C LEU A 136 10.05 4.38 4.91
N THR A 137 10.83 3.61 5.67
CA THR A 137 10.37 2.79 6.80
C THR A 137 11.25 3.07 8.02
N GLY A 138 10.92 2.49 9.17
CA GLY A 138 11.68 2.68 10.40
C GLY A 138 11.30 3.98 11.13
N VAL A 139 12.23 4.55 11.89
CA VAL A 139 11.99 5.75 12.72
C VAL A 139 12.65 6.99 12.14
N ILE A 140 12.16 8.17 12.51
CA ILE A 140 12.81 9.44 12.15
C ILE A 140 14.16 9.54 12.88
N SER A 141 15.28 9.51 12.15
CA SER A 141 16.63 9.53 12.74
C SER A 141 16.95 10.86 13.42
N ALA A 142 17.69 10.79 14.53
CA ALA A 142 18.23 11.95 15.22
C ALA A 142 19.23 12.76 14.37
N ASP A 143 19.79 12.18 13.31
CA ASP A 143 20.75 12.86 12.43
C ASP A 143 20.15 14.09 11.74
N ILE A 144 18.82 14.14 11.58
CA ILE A 144 18.11 15.33 11.07
C ILE A 144 18.36 16.55 11.97
N SER A 145 18.66 16.36 13.26
CA SER A 145 19.00 17.46 14.17
C SER A 145 20.27 18.22 13.78
N ASN A 146 21.16 17.61 12.99
CA ASN A 146 22.37 18.25 12.48
C ASN A 146 22.07 19.27 11.36
N LEU A 147 20.88 19.22 10.76
CA LEU A 147 20.47 20.12 9.69
C LEU A 147 19.90 21.43 10.26
N MET A 148 20.72 22.17 11.02
CA MET A 148 20.24 23.33 11.80
C MET A 148 19.62 24.45 10.96
N MET A 149 19.98 24.57 9.68
CA MET A 149 19.44 25.56 8.73
C MET A 149 18.19 25.10 7.98
N LEU A 150 17.66 23.91 8.30
CA LEU A 150 16.51 23.32 7.63
C LEU A 150 15.26 24.16 7.88
N GLN A 151 14.60 24.57 6.79
CA GLN A 151 13.39 25.38 6.77
C GLN A 151 12.16 24.57 6.36
N TYR A 152 12.37 23.53 5.54
CA TYR A 152 11.30 22.70 5.01
C TYR A 152 11.69 21.22 5.15
N LEU A 153 10.82 20.45 5.80
CA LEU A 153 10.95 19.00 5.92
C LEU A 153 9.62 18.34 5.56
N ASP A 154 9.60 17.60 4.46
CA ASP A 154 8.46 16.77 4.07
C ASP A 154 8.85 15.29 4.09
N LEU A 155 8.21 14.54 4.98
CA LEU A 155 8.34 13.09 5.14
C LEU A 155 6.99 12.40 4.93
N SER A 156 6.01 13.08 4.34
CA SER A 156 4.65 12.56 4.15
C SER A 156 4.59 11.38 3.18
N ASP A 157 3.50 10.61 3.21
CA ASP A 157 3.30 9.48 2.29
C ASP A 157 4.43 8.42 2.38
N ASN A 158 4.82 8.07 3.61
CA ASN A 158 5.81 7.02 3.88
C ASN A 158 5.25 6.00 4.87
N SER A 159 6.08 5.02 5.23
CA SER A 159 5.78 4.00 6.25
C SER A 159 6.63 4.20 7.51
N LEU A 160 6.87 5.46 7.89
CA LEU A 160 7.61 5.78 9.11
C LEU A 160 6.80 5.44 10.35
N THR A 161 7.49 4.90 11.35
CA THR A 161 6.97 4.37 12.61
C THR A 161 7.63 5.06 13.80
N GLY A 162 7.21 4.70 15.03
CA GLY A 162 7.74 5.30 16.25
C GLY A 162 7.10 6.64 16.58
N SER A 163 7.67 7.38 17.54
CA SER A 163 7.15 8.68 17.97
C SER A 163 7.78 9.83 17.21
N ILE A 164 7.06 10.96 17.08
CA ILE A 164 7.62 12.22 16.57
C ILE A 164 8.73 12.69 17.53
N PRO A 165 10.00 12.76 17.09
CA PRO A 165 11.09 13.11 17.99
C PRO A 165 11.06 14.58 18.43
N LYS A 166 11.44 14.82 19.69
CA LYS A 166 11.48 16.18 20.26
C LYS A 166 12.52 17.09 19.59
N PHE A 167 13.62 16.56 19.06
CA PHE A 167 14.65 17.39 18.43
C PHE A 167 14.12 18.21 17.24
N LEU A 168 13.01 17.81 16.61
CA LEU A 168 12.38 18.57 15.54
C LEU A 168 11.92 19.96 16.02
N SER A 169 11.62 20.14 17.31
CA SER A 169 11.29 21.46 17.86
C SER A 169 12.52 22.36 17.98
N GLN A 170 13.72 21.78 18.08
CA GLN A 170 14.99 22.50 18.23
C GLN A 170 15.50 23.09 16.89
N LEU A 171 14.94 22.67 15.75
CA LEU A 171 15.23 23.25 14.44
C LEU A 171 14.56 24.62 14.34
N GLN A 172 15.28 25.67 14.75
CA GLN A 172 14.76 27.03 14.90
C GLN A 172 14.28 27.65 13.58
N TYR A 173 14.93 27.29 12.46
CA TYR A 173 14.57 27.81 11.15
C TYR A 173 13.45 27.01 10.45
N LEU A 174 13.01 25.89 11.04
CA LEU A 174 12.00 25.03 10.43
C LEU A 174 10.64 25.75 10.36
N ARG A 175 10.13 25.95 9.15
CA ARG A 175 8.84 26.62 8.91
C ARG A 175 7.77 25.67 8.42
N VAL A 176 8.16 24.55 7.83
CA VAL A 176 7.23 23.52 7.36
C VAL A 176 7.71 22.15 7.82
N LEU A 177 6.84 21.44 8.51
CA LEU A 177 7.04 20.04 8.90
C LEU A 177 5.81 19.25 8.49
N ASN A 178 5.96 18.43 7.46
CA ASN A 178 4.89 17.56 6.96
C ASN A 178 5.22 16.09 7.25
N LEU A 179 4.42 15.48 8.12
CA LEU A 179 4.51 14.10 8.56
C LEU A 179 3.22 13.32 8.27
N GLU A 180 2.34 13.86 7.41
CA GLU A 180 1.07 13.23 7.08
C GLU A 180 1.25 11.83 6.50
N ARG A 181 0.23 10.97 6.62
CA ARG A 181 0.16 9.68 5.92
C ARG A 181 1.40 8.81 6.22
N ASN A 182 1.63 8.59 7.51
CA ASN A 182 2.64 7.69 8.05
C ASN A 182 2.01 6.77 9.13
N GLN A 183 2.85 5.97 9.80
CA GLN A 183 2.48 5.08 10.90
C GLN A 183 3.02 5.57 12.24
N LEU A 184 3.17 6.90 12.41
CA LEU A 184 3.69 7.50 13.63
C LEU A 184 2.72 7.31 14.80
N THR A 185 3.28 7.21 15.99
CA THR A 185 2.57 6.83 17.23
C THR A 185 2.89 7.79 18.37
N GLY A 186 2.07 7.79 19.42
CA GLY A 186 2.34 8.60 20.61
C GLY A 186 1.86 10.04 20.47
N SER A 187 2.32 10.92 21.37
CA SER A 187 1.88 12.33 21.39
C SER A 187 2.76 13.21 20.52
N VAL A 188 2.16 14.19 19.85
CA VAL A 188 2.90 15.28 19.21
C VAL A 188 3.62 16.11 20.30
N PRO A 189 4.94 16.37 20.17
CA PRO A 189 5.69 17.21 21.12
C PRO A 189 5.05 18.58 21.34
N ALA A 190 4.91 18.99 22.60
CA ALA A 190 4.24 20.25 22.98
C ALA A 190 4.86 21.47 22.29
N ASP A 191 6.19 21.55 22.23
CA ASP A 191 6.90 22.66 21.56
C ASP A 191 6.56 22.78 20.07
N LEU A 192 6.32 21.65 19.37
CA LEU A 192 5.90 21.68 17.97
C LEU A 192 4.45 22.18 17.83
N ILE A 193 3.59 21.82 18.76
CA ILE A 193 2.20 22.31 18.82
C ILE A 193 2.21 23.81 19.13
N GLU A 194 3.03 24.27 20.08
CA GLU A 194 3.18 25.68 20.42
C GLU A 194 3.65 26.49 19.21
N ARG A 195 4.69 26.02 18.51
CA ARG A 195 5.18 26.62 17.26
C ARG A 195 4.13 26.60 16.14
N SER A 196 3.28 25.58 16.10
CA SER A 196 2.16 25.55 15.18
C SER A 196 1.10 26.58 15.52
N ASN A 197 0.76 26.70 16.80
CA ASN A 197 -0.27 27.62 17.28
C ASN A 197 0.14 29.09 17.15
N ASN A 198 1.43 29.39 17.34
CA ASN A 198 1.96 30.75 17.18
C ASN A 198 2.29 31.11 15.71
N GLY A 199 2.06 30.19 14.76
CA GLY A 199 2.23 30.42 13.33
C GLY A 199 3.68 30.37 12.83
N THR A 200 4.66 30.07 13.68
CA THR A 200 6.08 29.96 13.26
C THR A 200 6.39 28.65 12.53
N LEU A 201 5.55 27.63 12.70
CA LEU A 201 5.68 26.33 12.04
C LEU A 201 4.35 25.89 11.44
N LEU A 202 4.34 25.58 10.15
CA LEU A 202 3.26 24.81 9.54
C LEU A 202 3.49 23.32 9.86
N LEU A 203 2.77 22.81 10.85
CA LEU A 203 2.81 21.42 11.25
C LEU A 203 1.65 20.62 10.63
N ARG A 204 1.96 19.55 9.90
CA ARG A 204 0.97 18.61 9.36
C ARG A 204 1.28 17.20 9.82
N VAL A 205 0.35 16.59 10.55
CA VAL A 205 0.51 15.26 11.16
C VAL A 205 -0.69 14.34 10.91
N ASP A 206 -1.62 14.77 10.06
CA ASP A 206 -2.86 14.08 9.79
C ASP A 206 -2.64 12.69 9.19
N LYS A 207 -3.66 11.82 9.30
CA LYS A 207 -3.62 10.45 8.75
C LYS A 207 -2.49 9.57 9.32
N ASN A 208 -2.12 9.80 10.59
CA ASN A 208 -1.36 8.87 11.41
C ASN A 208 -2.28 8.26 12.48
N SER A 209 -2.68 7.00 12.33
CA SER A 209 -3.77 6.40 13.13
C SER A 209 -3.52 6.31 14.64
N ASN A 210 -2.26 6.36 15.06
CA ASN A 210 -1.85 6.15 16.45
C ASN A 210 -1.27 7.42 17.11
N LEU A 211 -1.41 8.59 16.48
CA LEU A 211 -1.03 9.87 17.09
C LEU A 211 -2.13 10.39 18.00
N CYS A 212 -1.74 10.89 19.16
CA CYS A 212 -2.61 11.61 20.08
C CYS A 212 -2.30 13.11 20.03
N GLY A 213 -3.33 13.95 19.90
CA GLY A 213 -3.22 15.39 20.10
C GLY A 213 -2.87 15.71 21.55
N SER A 214 -1.93 16.65 21.74
CA SER A 214 -1.42 17.23 22.99
C SER A 214 -1.83 16.52 24.30
N GLY A 215 -0.89 15.79 24.91
CA GLY A 215 -0.96 15.42 26.33
C GLY A 215 -1.87 14.24 26.73
N SER A 216 -2.67 13.64 25.84
CA SER A 216 -3.54 12.51 26.20
C SER A 216 -3.40 11.31 25.27
N CYS A 217 -2.21 10.70 25.23
CA CYS A 217 -2.15 9.25 25.01
C CYS A 217 -2.46 8.58 26.34
N LYS A 218 -3.76 8.40 26.63
CA LYS A 218 -4.14 7.43 27.67
C LYS A 218 -3.59 6.09 27.21
N LYS A 219 -2.59 5.55 27.92
CA LYS A 219 -2.24 4.14 27.78
C LYS A 219 -3.55 3.39 27.91
N LYS A 220 -3.97 2.68 26.86
CA LYS A 220 -4.90 1.57 27.06
C LYS A 220 -4.16 0.65 28.02
N ASN A 221 -4.62 0.60 29.27
CA ASN A 221 -4.14 -0.40 30.20
C ASN A 221 -4.42 -1.75 29.52
N ASN A 222 -3.35 -2.44 29.12
CA ASN A 222 -3.47 -3.87 28.88
C ASN A 222 -3.91 -4.44 30.22
N ILE A 223 -5.12 -4.98 30.28
CA ILE A 223 -5.61 -5.72 31.44
C ILE A 223 -4.69 -6.94 31.55
N VAL A 224 -3.66 -6.83 32.38
CA VAL A 224 -2.81 -7.97 32.73
C VAL A 224 -3.62 -8.78 33.72
N ILE A 225 -4.35 -9.78 33.22
CA ILE A 225 -5.01 -10.74 34.10
C ILE A 225 -3.89 -11.53 34.79
N PRO A 226 -3.74 -11.46 36.12
CA PRO A 226 -2.69 -12.21 36.79
C PRO A 226 -2.89 -13.70 36.54
N ILE A 227 -1.79 -14.44 36.35
CA ILE A 227 -1.84 -15.89 36.08
C ILE A 227 -2.68 -16.61 37.14
N SER A 228 -2.72 -16.12 38.39
CA SER A 228 -3.57 -16.65 39.47
C SER A 228 -5.06 -16.66 39.15
N VAL A 229 -5.57 -15.66 38.41
CA VAL A 229 -6.98 -15.59 38.00
C VAL A 229 -7.27 -16.59 36.89
N ILE A 230 -6.35 -16.74 35.92
CA ILE A 230 -6.46 -17.76 34.86
C ILE A 230 -6.40 -19.17 35.46
N LEU A 231 -5.51 -19.39 36.43
CA LEU A 231 -5.40 -20.67 37.14
C LEU A 231 -6.66 -21.00 37.94
N LEU A 232 -7.26 -20.00 38.60
CA LEU A 232 -8.54 -20.15 39.31
C LEU A 232 -9.68 -20.55 38.37
N PHE A 233 -9.77 -19.95 37.18
CA PHE A 233 -10.77 -20.33 36.19
C PHE A 233 -10.57 -21.75 35.66
N ILE A 234 -9.32 -22.18 35.43
CA ILE A 234 -9.01 -23.55 35.01
C ILE A 234 -9.35 -24.55 36.12
N VAL A 235 -8.97 -24.28 37.37
CA VAL A 235 -9.32 -25.13 38.53
C VAL A 235 -10.84 -25.21 38.69
N ALA A 236 -11.55 -24.09 38.58
CA ALA A 236 -13.00 -24.07 38.63
C ALA A 236 -13.64 -24.88 37.48
N ALA A 237 -13.10 -24.81 36.27
CA ALA A 237 -13.56 -25.59 35.12
C ALA A 237 -13.30 -27.10 35.30
N VAL A 238 -12.14 -27.48 35.87
CA VAL A 238 -11.83 -28.88 36.20
C VAL A 238 -12.74 -29.38 37.31
N MET A 239 -12.94 -28.61 38.38
CA MET A 239 -13.88 -28.93 39.45
C MET A 239 -15.31 -29.07 38.94
N TRP A 240 -15.72 -28.21 38.01
CA TRP A 240 -17.03 -28.28 37.36
C TRP A 240 -17.15 -29.50 36.44
N GLY A 241 -16.09 -29.83 35.70
CA GLY A 241 -15.99 -31.03 34.87
C GLY A 241 -16.07 -32.31 35.70
N LEU A 242 -15.32 -32.39 36.81
CA LEU A 242 -15.38 -33.49 37.76
C LEU A 242 -16.75 -33.59 38.43
N TRP A 243 -17.37 -32.47 38.80
CA TRP A 243 -18.72 -32.44 39.33
C TRP A 243 -19.75 -32.92 38.31
N ARG A 244 -19.64 -32.49 37.04
CA ARG A 244 -20.48 -32.99 35.94
C ARG A 244 -20.25 -34.49 35.70
N TYR A 245 -19.01 -34.95 35.76
CA TYR A 245 -18.66 -36.36 35.59
C TYR A 245 -19.22 -37.22 36.73
N GLN A 246 -19.10 -36.76 37.98
CA GLN A 246 -19.74 -37.41 39.13
C GLN A 246 -21.26 -37.41 39.00
N LYS A 247 -21.86 -36.30 38.54
CA LYS A 247 -23.30 -36.19 38.30
C LYS A 247 -23.78 -37.10 37.16
N TYR A 248 -22.93 -37.32 36.15
CA TYR A 248 -23.18 -38.26 35.06
C TYR A 248 -23.11 -39.71 35.55
N LYS A 249 -22.10 -40.06 36.37
CA LYS A 249 -21.94 -41.40 36.96
C LYS A 249 -23.03 -41.73 37.98
N ASN A 250 -23.46 -40.77 38.80
CA ASN A 250 -24.61 -40.94 39.71
C ASN A 250 -25.95 -41.08 38.98
N LYS A 251 -26.01 -40.80 37.67
CA LYS A 251 -27.22 -40.98 36.86
C LYS A 251 -27.50 -42.44 36.48
N GLU A 252 -26.51 -43.34 36.63
CA GLU A 252 -26.68 -44.80 36.45
C GLU A 252 -26.91 -45.57 37.77
N THR A 253 -26.99 -44.91 38.92
CA THR A 253 -27.24 -45.59 40.20
C THR A 253 -28.22 -44.79 41.08
N LYS A 254 -29.50 -44.73 40.65
CA LYS A 254 -30.72 -44.71 41.49
C LYS A 254 -31.93 -44.30 40.64
N SER A 255 -32.51 -45.30 39.99
CA SER A 255 -33.94 -45.32 39.68
C SER A 255 -34.67 -45.79 40.95
N ASN A 256 -35.43 -44.89 41.60
CA ASN A 256 -36.78 -45.16 42.10
C ASN A 256 -37.40 -44.00 42.92
N ILE A 257 -38.60 -43.60 42.47
CA ILE A 257 -39.80 -43.19 43.22
C ILE A 257 -40.02 -41.71 43.66
N GLN A 258 -41.11 -41.18 43.08
CA GLN A 258 -42.08 -40.15 43.52
C GLN A 258 -41.83 -38.63 43.39
N THR A 259 -42.45 -38.09 42.33
CA THR A 259 -43.37 -36.93 42.24
C THR A 259 -43.05 -35.64 43.00
N LYS A 260 -42.79 -34.56 42.24
CA LYS A 260 -43.47 -33.26 42.42
C LYS A 260 -43.33 -32.36 41.19
N SER A 261 -44.49 -31.97 40.66
CA SER A 261 -44.84 -30.75 39.87
C SER A 261 -43.79 -30.16 38.91
N LEU A 262 -44.08 -30.31 37.62
CA LEU A 262 -43.41 -29.65 36.49
C LEU A 262 -43.89 -28.19 36.39
N GLU A 263 -43.13 -27.25 36.94
CA GLU A 263 -43.19 -25.85 36.54
C GLU A 263 -42.28 -25.64 35.32
N SER A 264 -42.87 -25.04 34.29
CA SER A 264 -42.30 -24.73 32.98
C SER A 264 -41.03 -23.88 33.08
N ILE A 265 -39.92 -24.40 32.57
CA ILE A 265 -38.69 -23.63 32.38
C ILE A 265 -38.73 -22.95 31.01
N ASP A 266 -38.71 -21.62 31.09
CA ASP A 266 -38.65 -20.61 30.04
C ASP A 266 -37.56 -20.90 28.96
N PRO A 267 -37.89 -20.96 27.64
CA PRO A 267 -36.96 -21.37 26.61
C PRO A 267 -36.07 -20.25 26.03
N MET A 268 -35.97 -19.08 26.65
CA MET A 268 -35.44 -17.88 25.98
C MET A 268 -33.94 -17.54 26.18
N GLN A 269 -33.07 -18.52 26.44
CA GLN A 269 -31.62 -18.23 26.55
C GLN A 269 -30.69 -19.35 26.04
N ARG A 270 -31.07 -20.03 24.96
CA ARG A 270 -30.16 -20.93 24.23
C ARG A 270 -29.46 -20.17 23.10
N GLN A 271 -28.12 -20.20 23.09
CA GLN A 271 -27.32 -19.76 21.93
C GLN A 271 -27.29 -20.91 20.91
N PHE A 272 -27.56 -20.59 19.65
CA PHE A 272 -27.59 -21.57 18.55
C PHE A 272 -26.46 -21.31 17.57
N THR A 273 -25.76 -22.36 17.15
CA THR A 273 -24.77 -22.26 16.08
C THR A 273 -25.45 -22.19 14.71
N TYR A 274 -24.72 -21.78 13.66
CA TYR A 274 -25.27 -21.78 12.30
C TYR A 274 -25.74 -23.18 11.86
N ALA A 275 -24.99 -24.24 12.20
CA ALA A 275 -25.37 -25.62 11.92
C ALA A 275 -26.67 -26.02 12.63
N ASP A 276 -26.89 -25.52 13.86
CA ASP A 276 -28.16 -25.73 14.55
C ASP A 276 -29.32 -25.07 13.80
N LEU A 277 -29.12 -23.86 13.26
CA LEU A 277 -30.15 -23.16 12.49
C LEU A 277 -30.50 -23.90 11.20
N VAL A 278 -29.50 -24.38 10.47
CA VAL A 278 -29.71 -25.20 9.26
C VAL A 278 -30.57 -26.43 9.60
N ARG A 279 -30.31 -27.09 10.73
CA ARG A 279 -31.12 -28.23 11.17
C ARG A 279 -32.53 -27.82 11.59
N ILE A 280 -32.66 -26.72 12.36
CA ILE A 280 -33.93 -26.23 12.89
C ILE A 280 -34.88 -25.80 11.76
N THR A 281 -34.35 -25.21 10.69
CA THR A 281 -35.15 -24.67 9.57
C THR A 281 -35.28 -25.62 8.39
N ASN A 282 -34.83 -26.88 8.53
CA ASN A 282 -34.73 -27.85 7.45
C ASN A 282 -34.01 -27.27 6.21
N ASN A 283 -32.79 -26.78 6.41
CA ASN A 283 -31.98 -26.10 5.39
C ASN A 283 -32.64 -24.84 4.80
N PHE A 284 -33.33 -24.07 5.65
CA PHE A 284 -33.99 -22.81 5.27
C PHE A 284 -35.06 -22.95 4.18
N GLU A 285 -35.74 -24.11 4.12
CA GLU A 285 -36.66 -24.46 3.03
C GLU A 285 -37.92 -23.58 2.98
N THR A 286 -38.55 -23.32 4.12
CA THR A 286 -39.84 -22.59 4.17
C THR A 286 -39.65 -21.15 4.66
N VAL A 287 -39.91 -20.18 3.77
CA VAL A 287 -39.86 -18.75 4.08
C VAL A 287 -41.23 -18.27 4.55
N LEU A 288 -41.30 -17.73 5.76
CA LEU A 288 -42.50 -17.15 6.34
C LEU A 288 -42.68 -15.67 5.98
N GLY A 289 -41.60 -14.95 5.68
CA GLY A 289 -41.66 -13.55 5.27
C GLY A 289 -40.30 -12.93 4.95
N LYS A 290 -40.31 -11.82 4.20
CA LYS A 290 -39.11 -11.04 3.85
C LYS A 290 -39.31 -9.58 4.28
N GLY A 291 -38.34 -9.01 5.00
CA GLY A 291 -38.36 -7.62 5.45
C GLY A 291 -37.03 -6.90 5.23
N GLY A 292 -36.93 -5.62 5.61
CA GLY A 292 -35.75 -4.78 5.35
C GLY A 292 -34.46 -5.26 6.04
N SER A 293 -34.58 -5.97 7.15
CA SER A 293 -33.45 -6.50 7.93
C SER A 293 -33.09 -7.97 7.63
N GLY A 294 -33.87 -8.66 6.78
CA GLY A 294 -33.61 -10.06 6.43
C GLY A 294 -34.86 -10.90 6.18
N GLN A 295 -34.66 -12.22 6.09
CA GLN A 295 -35.73 -13.19 5.85
C GLN A 295 -36.04 -13.98 7.13
N VAL A 296 -37.31 -14.36 7.27
CA VAL A 296 -37.83 -15.18 8.38
C VAL A 296 -38.18 -16.55 7.83
N TYR A 297 -37.66 -17.59 8.46
CA TYR A 297 -37.88 -18.99 8.11
C TYR A 297 -38.69 -19.71 9.17
N GLN A 298 -39.44 -20.72 8.76
CA GLN A 298 -40.09 -21.64 9.69
C GLN A 298 -39.05 -22.62 10.24
N GLY A 299 -39.11 -22.91 11.54
CA GLY A 299 -38.27 -23.93 12.15
C GLY A 299 -38.96 -24.66 13.30
N CYS A 300 -38.33 -25.73 13.78
CA CYS A 300 -38.82 -26.54 14.89
C CYS A 300 -37.69 -26.83 15.90
N ILE A 301 -37.95 -26.62 17.19
CA ILE A 301 -37.06 -27.02 18.29
C ILE A 301 -37.88 -27.84 19.29
N ASP A 302 -37.43 -29.06 19.62
CA ASP A 302 -38.06 -29.89 20.66
C ASP A 302 -39.60 -29.94 20.50
N ASP A 303 -40.08 -30.22 19.27
CA ASP A 303 -41.49 -30.24 18.84
C ASP A 303 -42.27 -28.91 18.93
N THR A 304 -41.57 -27.80 19.16
CA THR A 304 -42.13 -26.45 19.20
C THR A 304 -41.81 -25.69 17.91
N GLN A 305 -42.84 -25.22 17.21
CA GLN A 305 -42.65 -24.34 16.05
C GLN A 305 -42.11 -22.97 16.46
N VAL A 306 -41.10 -22.51 15.73
CA VAL A 306 -40.41 -21.24 15.93
C VAL A 306 -40.21 -20.52 14.60
N ALA A 307 -40.07 -19.19 14.67
CA ALA A 307 -39.66 -18.38 13.54
C ALA A 307 -38.17 -18.03 13.68
N VAL A 308 -37.37 -18.29 12.65
CA VAL A 308 -35.92 -18.02 12.64
C VAL A 308 -35.64 -16.86 11.71
N LYS A 309 -35.15 -15.74 12.26
CA LYS A 309 -34.83 -14.56 11.44
C LYS A 309 -33.32 -14.49 11.21
N VAL A 310 -32.93 -14.43 9.94
CA VAL A 310 -31.53 -14.40 9.52
C VAL A 310 -31.21 -13.03 8.93
N LEU A 311 -30.16 -12.39 9.45
CA LEU A 311 -29.69 -11.08 8.96
C LEU A 311 -29.19 -11.22 7.51
N SER A 312 -29.73 -10.40 6.61
CA SER A 312 -29.22 -10.34 5.24
C SER A 312 -28.00 -9.42 5.16
N LEU A 313 -26.94 -9.87 4.50
CA LEU A 313 -25.74 -9.07 4.22
C LEU A 313 -26.03 -7.88 3.28
N SER A 314 -27.15 -7.90 2.56
CA SER A 314 -27.61 -6.82 1.68
C SER A 314 -28.50 -5.77 2.37
N SER A 315 -28.76 -5.91 3.68
CA SER A 315 -29.60 -4.95 4.40
C SER A 315 -28.85 -3.64 4.65
N VAL A 316 -29.40 -2.54 4.13
CA VAL A 316 -28.88 -1.16 4.32
C VAL A 316 -29.02 -0.69 5.80
N GLN A 317 -29.84 -1.38 6.60
CA GLN A 317 -30.33 -0.91 7.90
C GLN A 317 -29.54 -1.39 9.13
N GLY A 318 -28.50 -2.22 8.94
CA GLY A 318 -27.51 -2.54 9.97
C GLY A 318 -27.98 -3.44 11.13
N TYR A 319 -27.02 -3.90 11.94
CA TYR A 319 -27.20 -4.90 13.01
C TYR A 319 -28.15 -4.46 14.14
N GLN A 320 -28.16 -3.16 14.48
CA GLN A 320 -28.95 -2.63 15.59
C GLN A 320 -30.46 -2.69 15.30
N GLN A 321 -30.87 -2.41 14.06
CA GLN A 321 -32.28 -2.43 13.67
C GLN A 321 -32.80 -3.87 13.54
N PHE A 322 -31.95 -4.80 13.12
CA PHE A 322 -32.23 -6.24 13.14
C PHE A 322 -32.48 -6.78 14.55
N GLN A 323 -31.66 -6.39 15.53
CA GLN A 323 -31.87 -6.77 16.93
C GLN A 323 -33.20 -6.23 17.48
N ALA A 324 -33.50 -4.96 17.20
CA ALA A 324 -34.73 -4.32 17.66
C ALA A 324 -36.01 -4.96 17.08
N GLU A 325 -36.01 -5.32 15.79
CA GLU A 325 -37.14 -6.02 15.19
C GLU A 325 -37.31 -7.44 15.73
N ALA A 326 -36.20 -8.14 15.96
CA ALA A 326 -36.26 -9.52 16.41
C ALA A 326 -36.62 -9.66 17.90
N SER A 327 -36.30 -8.65 18.73
CA SER A 327 -36.74 -8.60 20.13
C SER A 327 -38.24 -8.39 20.32
N ASN A 328 -38.96 -7.90 19.30
CA ASN A 328 -40.40 -7.67 19.37
C ASN A 328 -41.23 -8.96 19.20
N TYR A 329 -40.61 -10.09 18.84
CA TYR A 329 -41.31 -11.35 18.65
C TYR A 329 -41.01 -12.32 19.79
N VAL A 330 -42.07 -12.82 20.42
CA VAL A 330 -42.01 -13.66 21.63
C VAL A 330 -41.31 -15.01 21.40
N ARG A 331 -41.08 -15.45 20.15
CA ARG A 331 -40.46 -16.74 19.81
C ARG A 331 -39.57 -16.67 18.56
N VAL A 332 -38.64 -15.71 18.52
CA VAL A 332 -37.68 -15.59 17.42
C VAL A 332 -36.26 -15.94 17.85
N LEU A 333 -35.64 -16.88 17.13
CA LEU A 333 -34.21 -17.13 17.23
C LEU A 333 -33.44 -16.13 16.37
N ILE A 334 -32.39 -15.55 16.96
CA ILE A 334 -31.56 -14.51 16.34
C ILE A 334 -30.14 -15.05 16.21
N SER A 335 -29.58 -15.00 15.00
CA SER A 335 -28.19 -15.37 14.76
C SER A 335 -27.46 -14.34 13.89
N TRP A 336 -26.18 -14.17 14.17
CA TRP A 336 -25.24 -13.32 13.44
C TRP A 336 -24.19 -14.19 12.77
N VAL A 337 -24.12 -14.16 11.43
CA VAL A 337 -23.03 -14.79 10.68
C VAL A 337 -22.06 -13.70 10.28
N GLY A 338 -21.04 -13.49 11.12
CA GLY A 338 -19.83 -12.80 10.71
C GLY A 338 -19.05 -13.67 9.74
N LYS A 339 -18.66 -13.08 8.61
CA LYS A 339 -17.79 -13.68 7.59
C LYS A 339 -16.52 -14.24 8.27
N GLN A 340 -16.41 -15.56 8.36
CA GLN A 340 -15.12 -16.24 8.50
C GLN A 340 -14.46 -16.26 7.11
N GLY A 341 -13.17 -15.96 7.10
CA GLY A 341 -12.36 -15.86 5.90
C GLY A 341 -12.30 -17.16 5.11
N LEU A 342 -12.27 -16.97 3.79
CA LEU A 342 -11.65 -17.85 2.81
C LEU A 342 -11.04 -16.92 1.75
N ILE A 343 -9.90 -17.38 1.23
CA ILE A 343 -9.06 -16.81 0.17
C ILE A 343 -9.88 -16.27 -1.00
#